data_AF-A0A0R2X7Q4-F1
#
_entry.id   AF-A0A0R2X7Q4-F1
#
_cell.length_a   1.000
_cell.length_b   1.000
_cell.length_c   1.000
_cell.angle_alpha   90.00
_cell.angle_beta   90.00
_cell.angle_gamma   90.00
#
_symmetry.space_group_name_H-M   'P 1'
#
loop_
_entity.id
_entity.type
_entity.pdbx_description
1 polymer ?
#
loop_
_entity_poly.entity_id
_entity_poly.type
_entity_poly.pdbx_seq_one_letter_code
_entity_poly.pdbx_strand_id
1 'polypeptide(L)'
;MDRSFWLGPLLLLLFALSAQASEVILISGGPAVRSFEKFKSNSHDKYWGNFIDSALQRVKDLQKEGKNKDKVVWLVFRPSYLSRGREDGQDYLKILEERGALVGAQPIYFDNKNQLLLLLRRDGSIEKPKISRLEYFGHSNKKCWMFDYSNRVDGGALEPLVLHVDDLSQISSSSFTPDAECISYGCHSGEEFSQRWRMIVGRPMIGAVGKTDYSDGGMPKITEGKGGTWVY
;
A
#
# COMPACT_ATOMS: atom_id res chain seq x y z
N MET A 1 26.24 5.12 69.07
CA MET A 1 26.24 4.40 67.78
C MET A 1 25.12 4.99 66.94
N ASP A 2 25.42 6.08 66.24
CA ASP A 2 24.49 6.75 65.33
C ASP A 2 24.35 5.96 64.04
N ARG A 3 23.11 5.66 63.63
CA ARG A 3 22.79 5.15 62.30
C ARG A 3 21.96 6.21 61.58
N SER A 4 22.66 7.12 60.91
CA SER A 4 22.08 8.04 59.94
C SER A 4 21.68 7.25 58.68
N PHE A 5 20.37 7.08 58.49
CA PHE A 5 19.79 6.58 57.25
C PHE A 5 19.85 7.68 56.18
N TRP A 6 20.71 7.49 55.18
CA TRP A 6 20.73 8.31 53.97
C TRP A 6 19.61 7.85 53.03
N LEU A 7 18.53 8.62 52.95
CA LEU A 7 17.55 8.57 51.86
C LEU A 7 18.17 9.29 50.65
N GLY A 8 18.73 8.51 49.70
CA GLY A 8 19.14 9.05 48.40
C GLY A 8 17.90 9.40 47.55
N PRO A 9 17.89 10.53 46.83
CA PRO A 9 16.76 10.89 45.98
C PRO A 9 16.73 10.00 44.74
N LEU A 10 15.63 9.26 44.57
CA LEU A 10 15.33 8.49 43.37
C LEU A 10 14.98 9.47 42.23
N LEU A 11 15.94 9.75 41.35
CA LEU A 11 15.73 10.60 40.18
C LEU A 11 14.98 9.81 39.10
N LEU A 12 13.66 10.00 39.00
CA LEU A 12 12.85 9.51 37.88
C LEU A 12 13.17 10.35 36.63
N LEU A 13 14.08 9.84 35.79
CA LEU A 13 14.30 10.36 34.43
C LEU A 13 13.07 10.03 33.56
N LEU A 14 12.15 10.99 33.49
CA LEU A 14 11.12 11.03 32.45
C LEU A 14 11.81 11.32 31.11
N PHE A 15 12.20 10.27 30.38
CA PHE A 15 12.51 10.40 28.97
C PHE A 15 11.22 10.78 28.24
N ALA A 16 11.10 12.06 27.89
CA ALA A 16 10.16 12.47 26.86
C ALA A 16 10.59 11.77 25.56
N LEU A 17 9.95 10.66 25.22
CA LEU A 17 10.03 10.10 23.88
C LEU A 17 9.58 11.20 22.92
N SER A 18 10.51 11.78 22.17
CA SER A 18 10.11 12.58 21.03
C SER A 18 9.40 11.62 20.07
N ALA A 19 8.16 11.95 19.72
CA ALA A 19 7.46 11.23 18.67
C ALA A 19 8.25 11.46 17.39
N GLN A 20 9.01 10.44 16.97
CA GLN A 20 9.73 10.47 15.71
C GLN A 20 8.69 10.52 14.60
N ALA A 21 8.84 11.44 13.64
CA ALA A 21 7.93 11.54 12.51
C ALA A 21 7.88 10.19 11.77
N SER A 22 6.71 9.85 11.24
CA SER A 22 6.50 8.68 10.39
C SER A 22 5.71 9.04 9.13
N GLU A 23 5.69 8.11 8.18
CA GLU A 23 4.94 8.25 6.93
C GLU A 23 3.89 7.14 6.78
N VAL A 24 2.77 7.53 6.17
CA VAL A 24 1.78 6.60 5.63
C VAL A 24 2.08 6.43 4.15
N ILE A 25 2.30 5.18 3.70
CA ILE A 25 2.49 4.85 2.29
C ILE A 25 1.22 4.22 1.73
N LEU A 26 0.64 4.85 0.71
CA LEU A 26 -0.44 4.28 -0.08
C LEU A 26 0.13 3.88 -1.45
N ILE A 27 -0.10 2.65 -1.89
CA ILE A 27 0.42 2.11 -3.16
C ILE A 27 -0.75 1.76 -4.06
N SER A 28 -0.83 2.37 -5.23
CA SER A 28 -1.80 2.04 -6.27
C SER A 28 -1.12 1.25 -7.40
N GLY A 29 -1.63 0.05 -7.66
CA GLY A 29 -1.36 -0.69 -8.88
C GLY A 29 -2.00 -0.04 -10.11
N GLY A 30 -1.88 -0.72 -11.25
CA GLY A 30 -2.37 -0.25 -12.54
C GLY A 30 -3.62 -0.99 -13.03
N PRO A 31 -4.46 -0.34 -13.86
CA PRO A 31 -5.60 -0.99 -14.49
C PRO A 31 -5.16 -1.85 -15.69
N ALA A 32 -5.94 -2.87 -16.01
CA ALA A 32 -5.85 -3.62 -17.25
C ALA A 32 -6.23 -2.75 -18.47
N VAL A 33 -5.66 -3.07 -19.63
CA VAL A 33 -6.13 -2.56 -20.93
C VAL A 33 -7.46 -3.24 -21.30
N ARG A 34 -8.38 -2.49 -21.90
CA ARG A 34 -9.70 -3.01 -22.33
C ARG A 34 -9.56 -4.08 -23.39
N SER A 35 -8.55 -4.04 -24.25
CA SER A 35 -8.31 -5.05 -25.29
C SER A 35 -8.18 -6.47 -24.75
N PHE A 36 -7.62 -6.65 -23.54
CA PHE A 36 -7.51 -7.94 -22.85
C PHE A 36 -8.76 -8.29 -22.02
N GLU A 37 -9.55 -7.29 -21.59
CA GLU A 37 -10.65 -7.51 -20.65
C GLU A 37 -12.05 -7.48 -21.29
N LYS A 38 -12.22 -6.88 -22.48
CA LYS A 38 -13.55 -6.55 -23.04
C LYS A 38 -14.42 -7.75 -23.43
N PHE A 39 -13.80 -8.91 -23.68
CA PHE A 39 -14.53 -10.13 -24.09
C PHE A 39 -14.68 -11.15 -22.96
N LYS A 40 -14.19 -10.82 -21.75
CA LYS A 40 -14.31 -11.71 -20.59
C LYS A 40 -15.68 -11.56 -19.94
N SER A 41 -16.25 -12.67 -19.50
CA SER A 41 -17.49 -12.68 -18.69
C SER A 41 -17.30 -11.91 -17.38
N ASN A 42 -16.15 -12.12 -16.72
CA ASN A 42 -15.73 -11.38 -15.53
C ASN A 42 -14.63 -10.38 -15.89
N SER A 43 -15.01 -9.36 -16.64
CA SER A 43 -14.12 -8.27 -17.07
C SER A 43 -13.67 -7.41 -15.87
N HIS A 44 -12.36 -7.26 -15.70
CA HIS A 44 -11.75 -6.36 -14.71
C HIS A 44 -11.65 -4.94 -15.27
N ASP A 45 -11.45 -3.97 -14.37
CA ASP A 45 -11.09 -2.58 -14.69
C ASP A 45 -11.89 -1.96 -15.83
N LYS A 46 -13.21 -2.13 -15.78
CA LYS A 46 -14.14 -1.38 -16.64
C LYS A 46 -13.90 0.12 -16.47
N TYR A 47 -13.72 0.54 -15.21
CA TYR A 47 -13.24 1.86 -14.83
C TYR A 47 -11.74 1.81 -14.51
N TRP A 48 -10.96 2.70 -15.14
CA TRP A 48 -9.50 2.76 -14.99
C TRP A 48 -9.05 3.24 -13.60
N GLY A 49 -9.91 4.01 -12.92
CA GLY A 49 -9.59 4.72 -11.69
C GLY A 49 -9.93 3.97 -10.41
N ASN A 50 -10.33 2.69 -10.48
CA ASN A 50 -10.74 1.89 -9.30
C ASN A 50 -9.75 2.02 -8.13
N PHE A 51 -8.47 1.72 -8.37
CA PHE A 51 -7.44 1.75 -7.33
C PHE A 51 -7.02 3.17 -6.90
N ILE A 52 -7.21 4.13 -7.80
CA ILE A 52 -6.90 5.54 -7.58
C ILE A 52 -7.93 6.15 -6.65
N ASP A 53 -9.20 5.92 -6.92
CA ASP A 53 -10.29 6.50 -6.13
C ASP A 53 -10.30 5.90 -4.71
N SER A 54 -9.97 4.61 -4.55
CA SER A 54 -9.76 4.01 -3.22
C SER A 54 -8.60 4.68 -2.46
N ALA A 55 -7.44 4.85 -3.11
CA ALA A 55 -6.28 5.46 -2.46
C ALA A 55 -6.56 6.92 -2.06
N LEU A 56 -7.18 7.70 -2.94
CA LEU A 56 -7.53 9.10 -2.65
C LEU A 56 -8.64 9.23 -1.62
N GLN A 57 -9.60 8.30 -1.59
CA GLN A 57 -10.57 8.21 -0.49
C GLN A 57 -9.84 7.93 0.83
N ARG A 58 -8.87 7.03 0.83
CA ARG A 58 -8.08 6.72 2.02
C ARG A 58 -7.27 7.92 2.51
N VAL A 59 -6.69 8.73 1.61
CA VAL A 59 -6.06 10.02 1.98
C VAL A 59 -7.04 10.89 2.79
N LYS A 60 -8.27 11.06 2.29
CA LYS A 60 -9.31 11.87 2.96
C LYS A 60 -9.70 11.29 4.32
N ASP A 61 -9.82 9.97 4.42
CA ASP A 61 -10.19 9.31 5.67
C ASP A 61 -9.10 9.47 6.73
N LEU A 62 -7.83 9.28 6.35
CA LEU A 62 -6.67 9.52 7.22
C LEU A 62 -6.60 10.97 7.71
N GLN A 63 -6.92 11.93 6.84
CA GLN A 63 -7.00 13.35 7.21
C GLN A 63 -8.11 13.61 8.25
N LYS A 64 -9.25 12.93 8.15
CA LYS A 64 -10.38 13.06 9.09
C LYS A 64 -10.13 12.37 10.43
N GLU A 65 -9.37 11.27 10.45
CA GLU A 65 -9.04 10.54 11.68
C GLU A 65 -8.23 11.36 12.69
N GLY A 66 -7.76 12.57 12.34
CA GLY A 66 -7.11 13.49 13.28
C GLY A 66 -5.74 13.03 13.78
N LYS A 67 -5.25 11.87 13.32
CA LYS A 67 -3.92 11.30 13.62
C LYS A 67 -2.78 11.96 12.83
N ASN A 68 -3.05 13.08 12.15
CA ASN A 68 -2.27 13.61 11.03
C ASN A 68 -0.96 14.33 11.43
N LYS A 69 -0.11 13.68 12.22
CA LYS A 69 1.32 14.01 12.29
C LYS A 69 2.10 13.39 11.13
N ASP A 70 1.60 12.28 10.58
CA ASP A 70 2.30 11.52 9.54
C ASP A 70 2.00 12.07 8.15
N LYS A 71 3.05 12.19 7.34
CA LYS A 71 2.93 12.59 5.94
C LYS A 71 2.39 11.42 5.13
N VAL A 72 1.41 11.67 4.27
CA VAL A 72 0.93 10.67 3.30
C VAL A 72 1.78 10.72 2.04
N VAL A 73 2.34 9.57 1.67
CA VAL A 73 3.13 9.32 0.47
C VAL A 73 2.30 8.40 -0.44
N TRP A 74 1.95 8.89 -1.62
CA TRP A 74 1.15 8.12 -2.59
C TRP A 74 2.03 7.63 -3.74
N LEU A 75 2.21 6.32 -3.83
CA LEU A 75 2.99 5.65 -4.87
C LEU A 75 2.06 5.08 -5.94
N VAL A 76 2.34 5.36 -7.21
CA VAL A 76 1.48 4.92 -8.32
C VAL A 76 2.29 4.18 -9.38
N PHE A 77 1.82 2.98 -9.78
CA PHE A 77 2.45 2.24 -10.87
C PHE A 77 2.13 2.87 -12.22
N ARG A 78 3.08 3.59 -12.80
CA ARG A 78 2.88 4.42 -13.99
C ARG A 78 2.61 3.66 -15.30
N PRO A 79 3.30 2.54 -15.62
CA PRO A 79 3.22 1.92 -16.94
C PRO A 79 1.82 1.52 -17.40
N SER A 80 0.96 1.03 -16.51
CA SER A 80 -0.40 0.62 -16.90
C SER A 80 -1.29 1.82 -17.20
N TYR A 81 -1.15 2.95 -16.50
CA TYR A 81 -1.91 4.16 -16.82
C TYR A 81 -1.47 4.76 -18.16
N LEU A 82 -0.19 4.68 -18.51
CA LEU A 82 0.29 5.02 -19.85
C LEU A 82 -0.32 4.10 -20.92
N SER A 83 -0.36 2.79 -20.66
CA SER A 83 -0.87 1.81 -21.62
C SER A 83 -2.37 1.92 -21.82
N ARG A 84 -3.11 2.04 -20.72
CA ARG A 84 -4.56 2.27 -20.72
C ARG A 84 -4.91 3.62 -21.33
N GLY A 85 -4.14 4.66 -21.05
CA GLY A 85 -4.33 6.00 -21.63
C GLY A 85 -4.16 6.03 -23.15
N ARG A 86 -3.20 5.26 -23.69
CA ARG A 86 -3.06 5.10 -25.14
C ARG A 86 -4.28 4.46 -25.81
N GLU A 87 -4.91 3.48 -25.14
CA GLU A 87 -6.12 2.83 -25.67
C GLU A 87 -7.35 3.75 -25.57
N ASP A 88 -7.49 4.45 -24.45
CA ASP A 88 -8.65 5.29 -24.17
C ASP A 88 -8.51 6.71 -24.80
N GLY A 89 -7.34 7.05 -25.36
CA GLY A 89 -7.05 8.39 -25.91
C GLY A 89 -6.97 9.48 -24.83
N GLN A 90 -6.53 9.13 -23.63
CA GLN A 90 -6.53 9.98 -22.44
C GLN A 90 -5.12 10.12 -21.84
N ASP A 91 -4.83 11.31 -21.29
CA ASP A 91 -3.65 11.52 -20.46
C ASP A 91 -3.97 11.26 -18.98
N TYR A 92 -3.88 9.99 -18.59
CA TYR A 92 -4.16 9.62 -17.20
C TYR A 92 -3.12 10.14 -16.21
N LEU A 93 -1.88 10.43 -16.62
CA LEU A 93 -0.90 10.97 -15.67
C LEU A 93 -1.26 12.39 -15.26
N LYS A 94 -1.70 13.21 -16.22
CA LYS A 94 -2.25 14.53 -15.92
C LYS A 94 -3.47 14.44 -15.00
N ILE A 95 -4.41 13.54 -15.29
CA ILE A 95 -5.61 13.37 -14.46
C ILE A 95 -5.24 12.91 -13.03
N LEU A 96 -4.23 12.05 -12.88
CA LEU A 96 -3.73 11.59 -11.59
C LEU A 96 -3.13 12.72 -10.76
N GLU A 97 -2.31 13.57 -11.37
CA GLU A 97 -1.71 14.75 -10.74
C GLU A 97 -2.79 15.75 -10.29
N GLU A 98 -3.77 16.02 -11.15
CA GLU A 98 -4.91 16.88 -10.84
C GLU A 98 -5.74 16.32 -9.67
N ARG A 99 -6.06 15.03 -9.67
CA ARG A 99 -6.83 14.37 -8.59
C ARG A 99 -6.04 14.31 -7.28
N GLY A 100 -4.74 14.03 -7.35
CA GLY A 100 -3.84 14.03 -6.20
C GLY A 100 -3.74 15.41 -5.54
N ALA A 101 -3.66 16.47 -6.36
CA ALA A 101 -3.63 17.86 -5.89
C ALA A 101 -4.85 18.21 -5.03
N LEU A 102 -6.05 17.74 -5.41
CA LEU A 102 -7.31 18.03 -4.71
C LEU A 102 -7.34 17.51 -3.27
N VAL A 103 -6.48 16.53 -2.92
CA VAL A 103 -6.40 15.96 -1.57
C VAL A 103 -5.03 16.16 -0.93
N GLY A 104 -4.14 16.92 -1.56
CA GLY A 104 -2.78 17.17 -1.06
C GLY A 104 -1.85 15.95 -1.11
N ALA A 105 -2.10 14.98 -2.01
CA ALA A 105 -1.28 13.80 -2.19
C ALA A 105 -0.85 13.69 -3.66
N GLN A 106 0.30 14.26 -4.01
CA GLN A 106 0.86 14.14 -5.36
C GLN A 106 1.39 12.72 -5.60
N PRO A 107 1.16 12.13 -6.79
CA PRO A 107 1.64 10.79 -7.09
C PRO A 107 3.17 10.78 -7.24
N ILE A 108 3.81 9.83 -6.58
CA ILE A 108 5.20 9.45 -6.84
C ILE A 108 5.17 8.17 -7.67
N TYR A 109 5.66 8.27 -8.89
CA TYR A 109 5.58 7.17 -9.84
C TYR A 109 6.69 6.13 -9.63
N PHE A 110 6.34 4.87 -9.83
CA PHE A 110 7.28 3.78 -10.01
C PHE A 110 6.90 2.95 -11.24
N ASP A 111 7.90 2.36 -11.88
CA ASP A 111 7.76 1.63 -13.14
C ASP A 111 8.01 0.13 -13.02
N ASN A 112 8.55 -0.31 -11.89
CA ASN A 112 8.85 -1.71 -11.62
C ASN A 112 9.07 -1.94 -10.12
N LYS A 113 9.11 -3.21 -9.73
CA LYS A 113 9.38 -3.66 -8.36
C LYS A 113 10.64 -3.05 -7.76
N ASN A 114 11.74 -2.96 -8.51
CA ASN A 114 13.01 -2.44 -7.95
C ASN A 114 12.88 -0.97 -7.52
N GLN A 115 12.19 -0.16 -8.32
CA GLN A 115 11.89 1.22 -7.95
C GLN A 115 10.97 1.29 -6.73
N LEU A 116 9.93 0.45 -6.65
CA LEU A 116 9.09 0.36 -5.46
C LEU A 116 9.92 0.00 -4.21
N LEU A 117 10.77 -1.02 -4.29
CA LEU A 117 11.63 -1.44 -3.18
C LEU A 117 12.56 -0.30 -2.73
N LEU A 118 13.11 0.48 -3.66
CA LEU A 118 13.89 1.67 -3.33
C LEU A 118 13.04 2.74 -2.62
N LEU A 119 11.83 2.98 -3.11
CA LEU A 119 10.86 3.91 -2.53
C LEU A 119 10.30 3.46 -1.17
N LEU A 120 10.48 2.20 -0.77
CA LEU A 120 10.10 1.69 0.56
C LEU A 120 11.27 1.67 1.56
N ARG A 121 12.52 1.92 1.14
CA ARG A 121 13.64 2.00 2.07
C ARG A 121 13.54 3.27 2.92
N ARG A 122 13.63 3.11 4.23
CA ARG A 122 13.71 4.18 5.22
C ARG A 122 14.85 3.93 6.18
N ASP A 123 15.45 5.02 6.64
CA ASP A 123 16.53 4.99 7.63
C ASP A 123 16.11 5.64 8.97
N GLY A 124 14.91 6.21 9.04
CA GLY A 124 14.38 6.87 10.23
C GLY A 124 14.90 8.29 10.43
N SER A 125 15.61 8.84 9.44
CA SER A 125 15.95 10.27 9.39
C SER A 125 14.70 11.14 9.16
N ILE A 126 14.86 12.45 9.33
CA ILE A 126 13.81 13.42 9.02
C ILE A 126 13.43 13.38 7.53
N GLU A 127 14.39 13.08 6.65
CA GLU A 127 14.17 13.01 5.20
C GLU A 127 13.52 11.70 4.76
N LYS A 128 13.80 10.59 5.47
CA LYS A 128 13.22 9.27 5.22
C LYS A 128 12.69 8.66 6.52
N PRO A 129 11.59 9.22 7.06
CA PRO A 129 11.00 8.75 8.30
C PRO A 129 10.46 7.33 8.17
N LYS A 130 10.32 6.61 9.27
CA LYS A 130 9.82 5.23 9.24
C LYS A 130 8.37 5.17 8.75
N ILE A 131 7.99 4.02 8.19
CA ILE A 131 6.64 3.73 7.73
C ILE A 131 5.78 3.32 8.93
N SER A 132 4.78 4.12 9.28
CA SER A 132 3.77 3.78 10.31
C SER A 132 2.56 3.06 9.71
N ARG A 133 2.33 3.20 8.41
CA ARG A 133 1.25 2.52 7.71
C ARG A 133 1.61 2.27 6.27
N LEU A 134 1.23 1.09 5.76
CA LEU A 134 1.35 0.75 4.35
C LEU A 134 0.05 0.12 3.85
N GLU A 135 -0.56 0.69 2.81
CA GLU A 135 -1.78 0.15 2.20
C GLU A 135 -1.60 -0.05 0.69
N TYR A 136 -1.90 -1.25 0.18
CA TYR A 136 -1.85 -1.58 -1.24
C TYR A 136 -3.26 -1.70 -1.84
N PHE A 137 -3.50 -0.99 -2.94
CA PHE A 137 -4.71 -1.01 -3.75
C PHE A 137 -4.35 -1.49 -5.17
N GLY A 138 -4.82 -2.67 -5.55
CA GLY A 138 -4.49 -3.22 -6.86
C GLY A 138 -4.82 -4.70 -6.99
N HIS A 139 -4.43 -5.27 -8.11
CA HIS A 139 -4.59 -6.69 -8.36
C HIS A 139 -3.62 -7.52 -7.53
N SER A 140 -4.07 -8.67 -7.07
CA SER A 140 -3.20 -9.66 -6.46
C SER A 140 -3.74 -11.06 -6.65
N ASN A 141 -2.86 -12.02 -6.37
CA ASN A 141 -3.23 -13.36 -5.99
C ASN A 141 -2.59 -13.67 -4.63
N LYS A 142 -2.61 -14.93 -4.22
CA LYS A 142 -1.99 -15.35 -2.95
C LYS A 142 -0.49 -15.10 -2.85
N LYS A 143 0.25 -14.90 -3.95
CA LYS A 143 1.71 -14.77 -3.96
C LYS A 143 2.25 -13.43 -4.48
N CYS A 144 1.44 -12.63 -5.16
CA CYS A 144 1.91 -11.43 -5.84
C CYS A 144 0.98 -10.24 -5.60
N TRP A 145 1.57 -9.08 -5.35
CA TRP A 145 0.99 -7.82 -5.81
C TRP A 145 1.31 -7.64 -7.28
N MET A 146 0.28 -7.49 -8.11
CA MET A 146 0.41 -7.38 -9.56
C MET A 146 0.17 -5.95 -9.98
N PHE A 147 1.24 -5.22 -10.28
CA PHE A 147 1.11 -3.82 -10.67
C PHE A 147 0.57 -3.68 -12.10
N ASP A 148 0.88 -4.65 -12.98
CA ASP A 148 0.57 -4.62 -14.41
C ASP A 148 -0.32 -5.80 -14.88
N TYR A 149 -1.50 -5.94 -14.28
CA TYR A 149 -2.42 -7.05 -14.57
C TYR A 149 -3.07 -6.90 -15.95
N SER A 150 -3.09 -7.96 -16.77
CA SER A 150 -3.77 -8.00 -18.08
C SER A 150 -3.36 -6.88 -19.06
N ASN A 151 -2.12 -6.38 -18.96
CA ASN A 151 -1.59 -5.39 -19.91
C ASN A 151 -0.76 -6.04 -21.04
N ARG A 152 -0.22 -7.24 -20.79
CA ARG A 152 0.55 -8.03 -21.76
C ARG A 152 0.29 -9.53 -21.68
N VAL A 153 -0.01 -10.05 -20.48
CA VAL A 153 -0.36 -11.45 -20.24
C VAL A 153 -1.77 -11.52 -19.71
N ASP A 154 -2.60 -12.35 -20.32
CA ASP A 154 -3.99 -12.48 -19.95
C ASP A 154 -4.16 -13.01 -18.53
N GLY A 155 -4.83 -12.23 -17.67
CA GLY A 155 -5.09 -12.65 -16.29
C GLY A 155 -3.85 -12.68 -15.39
N GLY A 156 -2.80 -11.96 -15.74
CA GLY A 156 -1.56 -11.94 -14.96
C GLY A 156 -0.67 -10.74 -15.27
N ALA A 157 0.52 -10.78 -14.68
CA ALA A 157 1.56 -9.77 -14.83
C ALA A 157 2.93 -10.47 -14.94
N LEU A 158 3.88 -9.80 -15.59
CA LEU A 158 5.24 -10.32 -15.80
C LEU A 158 6.21 -9.71 -14.80
N GLU A 159 7.28 -10.43 -14.47
CA GLU A 159 8.47 -9.81 -13.85
C GLU A 159 9.06 -8.73 -14.79
N PRO A 160 9.53 -7.57 -14.29
CA PRO A 160 9.59 -7.13 -12.89
C PRO A 160 8.39 -6.25 -12.45
N LEU A 161 7.20 -6.47 -13.01
CA LEU A 161 5.98 -5.67 -12.80
C LEU A 161 5.06 -6.28 -11.73
N VAL A 162 5.62 -7.14 -10.89
CA VAL A 162 4.97 -7.76 -9.72
C VAL A 162 5.91 -7.71 -8.53
N LEU A 163 5.35 -7.66 -7.33
CA LEU A 163 6.06 -7.97 -6.09
C LEU A 163 5.64 -9.37 -5.63
N HIS A 164 6.52 -10.35 -5.80
CA HIS A 164 6.31 -11.73 -5.37
C HIS A 164 6.72 -11.91 -3.90
N VAL A 165 6.18 -12.90 -3.21
CA VAL A 165 6.52 -13.20 -1.80
C VAL A 165 8.02 -13.42 -1.55
N ASP A 166 8.78 -13.85 -2.56
CA ASP A 166 10.23 -14.07 -2.42
C ASP A 166 11.03 -12.76 -2.43
N ASP A 167 10.46 -11.70 -3.02
CA ASP A 167 11.05 -10.37 -3.03
C ASP A 167 10.91 -9.64 -1.69
N LEU A 168 10.05 -10.12 -0.80
CA LEU A 168 9.83 -9.52 0.52
C LEU A 168 11.11 -9.49 1.36
N SER A 169 12.06 -10.38 1.06
CA SER A 169 13.40 -10.39 1.68
C SER A 169 14.21 -9.12 1.40
N GLN A 170 13.83 -8.35 0.38
CA GLN A 170 14.47 -7.10 0.00
C GLN A 170 13.87 -5.88 0.72
N ILE A 171 12.76 -6.07 1.45
CA ILE A 171 12.13 -5.02 2.24
C ILE A 171 12.76 -5.02 3.64
N SER A 172 13.39 -3.91 4.01
CA SER A 172 13.98 -3.78 5.34
C SER A 172 12.89 -3.65 6.41
N SER A 173 12.88 -4.55 7.39
CA SER A 173 12.01 -4.46 8.56
C SER A 173 12.26 -3.18 9.38
N SER A 174 13.49 -2.64 9.34
CA SER A 174 13.86 -1.38 9.98
C SER A 174 13.20 -0.16 9.34
N SER A 175 12.67 -0.29 8.11
CA SER A 175 11.92 0.78 7.46
C SER A 175 10.60 1.09 8.17
N PHE A 176 10.09 0.19 9.00
CA PHE A 176 8.77 0.28 9.63
C PHE A 176 8.87 0.63 11.11
N THR A 177 7.90 1.39 11.62
CA THR A 177 7.71 1.52 13.07
C THR A 177 7.33 0.15 13.67
N PRO A 178 7.56 -0.09 14.97
CA PRO A 178 7.22 -1.38 15.60
C PRO A 178 5.75 -1.77 15.48
N ASP A 179 4.87 -0.77 15.46
CA ASP A 179 3.40 -0.85 15.44
C ASP A 179 2.80 -0.61 14.04
N ALA A 180 3.63 -0.66 12.99
CA ALA A 180 3.18 -0.30 11.66
C ALA A 180 1.99 -1.13 11.16
N GLU A 181 0.94 -0.45 10.72
CA GLU A 181 -0.27 -1.09 10.17
C GLU A 181 -0.10 -1.36 8.68
N CYS A 182 -0.12 -2.64 8.26
CA CYS A 182 -0.02 -3.00 6.85
C CYS A 182 -1.32 -3.64 6.36
N ILE A 183 -1.83 -3.21 5.20
CA ILE A 183 -3.06 -3.75 4.60
C ILE A 183 -2.86 -3.93 3.09
N SER A 184 -3.36 -5.04 2.54
CA SER A 184 -3.42 -5.32 1.11
C SER A 184 -4.86 -5.57 0.69
N TYR A 185 -5.42 -4.66 -0.11
CA TYR A 185 -6.79 -4.74 -0.61
C TYR A 185 -6.94 -5.52 -1.92
N GLY A 186 -5.89 -6.23 -2.35
CA GLY A 186 -5.98 -7.09 -3.53
C GLY A 186 -6.62 -8.44 -3.21
N CYS A 187 -7.17 -9.09 -4.25
CA CYS A 187 -7.76 -10.42 -4.13
C CYS A 187 -6.76 -11.46 -3.60
N HIS A 188 -7.20 -12.34 -2.72
CA HIS A 188 -6.46 -13.51 -2.22
C HIS A 188 -5.15 -13.20 -1.47
N SER A 189 -4.82 -11.94 -1.18
CA SER A 189 -3.57 -11.55 -0.52
C SER A 189 -3.40 -12.15 0.88
N GLY A 190 -4.50 -12.41 1.59
CA GLY A 190 -4.51 -13.02 2.93
C GLY A 190 -4.19 -14.53 2.93
N GLU A 191 -4.25 -15.18 1.78
CA GLU A 191 -4.10 -16.65 1.69
C GLU A 191 -2.65 -17.12 1.80
N GLU A 192 -1.67 -16.29 1.41
CA GLU A 192 -0.24 -16.59 1.55
C GLU A 192 0.64 -15.32 1.64
N PHE A 193 0.34 -14.27 0.87
CA PHE A 193 1.17 -13.06 0.80
C PHE A 193 1.29 -12.38 2.17
N SER A 194 0.17 -12.14 2.85
CA SER A 194 0.15 -11.55 4.20
C SER A 194 0.95 -12.36 5.22
N GLN A 195 0.85 -13.69 5.14
CA GLN A 195 1.59 -14.58 6.04
C GLN A 195 3.10 -14.48 5.78
N ARG A 196 3.51 -14.49 4.50
CA ARG A 196 4.92 -14.32 4.09
C ARG A 196 5.45 -12.94 4.45
N TRP A 197 4.64 -11.90 4.30
CA TRP A 197 4.94 -10.55 4.76
C TRP A 197 5.23 -10.51 6.25
N ARG A 198 4.35 -11.08 7.08
CA ARG A 198 4.58 -11.16 8.53
C ARG A 198 5.87 -11.91 8.88
N MET A 199 6.13 -13.03 8.22
CA MET A 199 7.33 -13.85 8.49
C MET A 199 8.63 -13.16 8.09
N ILE A 200 8.65 -12.45 6.96
CA ILE A 200 9.87 -11.90 6.36
C ILE A 200 10.09 -10.43 6.77
N VAL A 201 9.06 -9.60 6.63
CA VAL A 201 9.12 -8.15 6.95
C VAL A 201 8.96 -7.92 8.46
N GLY A 202 8.31 -8.84 9.18
CA GLY A 202 8.16 -8.75 10.64
C GLY A 202 7.05 -7.80 11.09
N ARG A 203 6.13 -7.42 10.21
CA ARG A 203 4.93 -6.62 10.51
C ARG A 203 3.69 -7.39 10.06
N PRO A 204 2.60 -7.48 10.84
CA PRO A 204 1.37 -8.11 10.38
C PRO A 204 0.79 -7.36 9.18
N MET A 205 0.20 -8.08 8.22
CA MET A 205 -0.50 -7.49 7.10
C MET A 205 -1.91 -8.05 6.97
N ILE A 206 -2.90 -7.17 7.02
CA ILE A 206 -4.28 -7.57 6.71
C ILE A 206 -4.38 -7.82 5.21
N GLY A 207 -4.93 -8.95 4.80
CA GLY A 207 -5.19 -9.31 3.41
C GLY A 207 -6.52 -10.03 3.22
N ALA A 208 -6.99 -10.10 1.98
CA ALA A 208 -8.25 -10.75 1.65
C ALA A 208 -8.07 -12.25 1.45
N VAL A 209 -8.94 -13.06 2.06
CA VAL A 209 -9.26 -14.41 1.59
C VAL A 209 -10.42 -14.28 0.61
N GLY A 210 -10.25 -14.74 -0.62
CA GLY A 210 -11.21 -14.52 -1.70
C GLY A 210 -11.03 -13.19 -2.45
N LYS A 211 -12.09 -12.76 -3.15
CA LYS A 211 -12.04 -11.61 -4.06
C LYS A 211 -12.38 -10.29 -3.36
N THR A 212 -11.76 -9.22 -3.81
CA THR A 212 -12.11 -7.85 -3.45
C THR A 212 -12.89 -7.18 -4.57
N ASP A 213 -13.76 -6.25 -4.20
CA ASP A 213 -14.66 -5.53 -5.08
C ASP A 213 -14.47 -4.03 -4.91
N TYR A 214 -14.25 -3.37 -6.05
CA TYR A 214 -14.01 -1.95 -6.19
C TYR A 214 -15.18 -1.22 -6.89
N SER A 215 -16.27 -1.93 -7.24
CA SER A 215 -17.34 -1.39 -8.11
C SER A 215 -18.10 -0.21 -7.53
N ASP A 216 -18.18 -0.10 -6.21
CA ASP A 216 -19.01 0.90 -5.52
C ASP A 216 -18.33 2.27 -5.40
N GLY A 217 -17.04 2.36 -5.81
CA GLY A 217 -16.21 3.53 -5.57
C GLY A 217 -15.80 3.66 -4.10
N GLY A 218 -14.63 4.27 -3.85
CA GLY A 218 -14.10 4.40 -2.48
C GLY A 218 -13.40 3.13 -2.01
N MET A 219 -13.55 2.77 -0.73
CA MET A 219 -12.80 1.66 -0.13
C MET A 219 -13.32 0.30 -0.62
N PRO A 220 -12.42 -0.62 -1.01
CA PRO A 220 -12.82 -1.93 -1.52
C PRO A 220 -13.37 -2.82 -0.41
N LYS A 221 -14.33 -3.66 -0.79
CA LYS A 221 -14.97 -4.65 0.09
C LYS A 221 -14.63 -6.07 -0.35
N ILE A 222 -14.88 -7.05 0.51
CA ILE A 222 -14.87 -8.45 0.09
C ILE A 222 -16.10 -8.70 -0.79
N THR A 223 -15.94 -9.41 -1.90
CA THR A 223 -17.08 -9.82 -2.73
C THR A 223 -18.01 -10.75 -1.93
N GLU A 224 -19.28 -10.36 -1.81
CA GLU A 224 -20.29 -11.10 -1.05
C GLU A 224 -20.58 -12.50 -1.62
N GLY A 225 -21.07 -13.40 -0.77
CA GLY A 225 -21.60 -14.71 -1.19
C GLY A 225 -20.56 -15.81 -1.47
N LYS A 226 -19.26 -15.56 -1.21
CA LYS A 226 -18.18 -16.55 -1.43
C LYS A 226 -17.36 -16.90 -0.19
N GLY A 227 -17.84 -16.51 1.01
CA GLY A 227 -17.15 -16.81 2.27
C GLY A 227 -15.82 -16.10 2.46
N GLY A 228 -15.57 -15.00 1.74
CA GLY A 228 -14.34 -14.22 1.89
C GLY A 228 -14.29 -13.44 3.20
N THR A 229 -13.09 -13.07 3.64
CA THR A 229 -12.86 -12.29 4.87
C THR A 229 -11.51 -11.59 4.82
N TRP A 230 -11.32 -10.59 5.68
CA TRP A 230 -10.01 -10.00 5.96
C TRP A 230 -9.29 -10.80 7.05
N VAL A 231 -8.00 -11.13 6.86
CA VAL A 231 -7.17 -11.90 7.80
C VAL A 231 -5.77 -11.32 7.92
N TYR A 232 -5.06 -11.65 9.00
CA TYR A 232 -3.64 -11.32 9.21
C TYR A 232 -2.68 -12.39 8.67
#